data_AF-A0A834G437-F1
#
_entry.id   AF-A0A834G437-F1
#
_cell.length_a   1.000
_cell.length_b   1.000
_cell.length_c   1.000
_cell.angle_alpha   90.00
_cell.angle_beta   90.00
_cell.angle_gamma   90.00
#
_symmetry.space_group_name_H-M   'P 1'
#
loop_
_entity.id
_entity.type
_entity.pdbx_description
1 polymer ?
#
loop_
_entity_poly.entity_id
_entity_poly.type
_entity_poly.pdbx_seq_one_letter_code
_entity_poly.pdbx_strand_id
1 'polypeptide(L)'
;MAVGVVFIPIPNDTYKLGFIGSGKMAESITKGVVKSGVLPASRIQTAHLESSRRFAFESFGIKVFGRNVEIWKADEKLFDAITGLSGSGPAYIYLAIEALADGGVAAGLPRELALGLASQTVLGAASMVSKGGKHPGQLKDDVASPGGITIAGFHELEKGGFGGILMNAVVAATKRSPEFSKR
;
A
#
# COMPACT_ATOMS: atom_id res chain seq x y z
N MET A 1 19.43 -16.59 -22.18
CA MET A 1 19.52 -15.21 -21.71
C MET A 1 18.60 -15.08 -20.51
N ALA A 2 19.09 -14.69 -19.33
CA ALA A 2 18.24 -14.48 -18.17
C ALA A 2 17.40 -13.21 -18.40
N VAL A 3 16.08 -13.33 -18.39
CA VAL A 3 15.18 -12.18 -18.44
C VAL A 3 15.28 -11.50 -17.07
N GLY A 4 16.18 -10.52 -16.96
CA GLY A 4 16.31 -9.71 -15.75
C GLY A 4 15.07 -8.83 -15.60
N VAL A 5 14.40 -8.91 -14.45
CA VAL A 5 13.35 -7.94 -14.09
C VAL A 5 14.02 -6.59 -13.89
N VAL A 6 13.74 -5.63 -14.78
CA VAL A 6 14.16 -4.24 -14.60
C VAL A 6 13.25 -3.64 -13.54
N PHE A 7 13.78 -3.43 -12.33
CA PHE A 7 13.08 -2.67 -11.30
C PHE A 7 12.96 -1.22 -11.75
N ILE A 8 11.73 -0.74 -11.94
CA ILE A 8 11.49 0.67 -12.19
C ILE A 8 11.42 1.35 -10.82
N PRO A 9 12.37 2.25 -10.47
CA PRO A 9 12.33 2.96 -9.21
C PRO A 9 11.06 3.82 -9.14
N ILE A 10 10.42 3.87 -7.96
CA ILE A 10 9.37 4.84 -7.69
C ILE A 10 10.02 6.23 -7.83
N PRO A 11 9.47 7.15 -8.66
CA PRO A 11 10.02 8.49 -8.77
C PRO A 11 9.93 9.21 -7.41
N ASN A 12 11.08 9.43 -6.75
CA ASN A 12 11.18 10.02 -5.40
C ASN A 12 10.64 11.46 -5.33
N ASP A 13 10.53 12.14 -6.47
CA ASP A 13 10.18 13.57 -6.51
C ASP A 13 8.67 13.81 -6.31
N THR A 14 7.83 12.79 -6.55
CA THR A 14 6.37 12.96 -6.65
C THR A 14 5.59 12.49 -5.42
N TYR A 15 6.18 11.66 -4.54
CA TYR A 15 5.44 11.02 -3.46
C TYR A 15 5.87 11.52 -2.07
N LYS A 16 4.88 11.75 -1.21
CA LYS A 16 5.07 11.96 0.23
C LYS A 16 4.36 10.82 0.95
N LEU A 17 5.01 10.25 1.95
CA LEU A 17 4.46 9.16 2.76
C LEU A 17 4.04 9.73 4.12
N GLY A 18 2.74 9.68 4.42
CA GLY A 18 2.19 10.12 5.70
C GLY A 18 1.71 8.93 6.51
N PHE A 19 2.20 8.77 7.75
CA PHE A 19 1.67 7.80 8.71
C PHE A 19 0.75 8.47 9.71
N ILE A 20 -0.39 7.84 9.96
CA ILE A 20 -1.27 8.20 11.07
C ILE A 20 -0.78 7.44 12.30
N GLY A 21 -0.31 8.20 13.29
CA GLY A 21 0.38 7.66 14.45
C GLY A 21 1.80 7.19 14.18
N SER A 22 2.45 6.74 15.25
CA SER A 22 3.88 6.41 15.27
C SER A 22 4.16 4.93 15.53
N GLY A 23 3.17 4.02 15.48
CA GLY A 23 3.29 2.63 15.97
C GLY A 23 4.39 1.76 15.32
N LYS A 24 4.57 0.52 15.82
CA LYS A 24 5.61 -0.42 15.34
C LYS A 24 5.60 -0.63 13.82
N MET A 25 4.41 -0.67 13.22
CA MET A 25 4.25 -0.78 11.77
C MET A 25 4.78 0.46 11.04
N ALA A 26 4.38 1.66 11.45
CA ALA A 26 4.87 2.91 10.88
C ALA A 26 6.39 3.00 10.97
N GLU A 27 6.96 2.59 12.11
CA GLU A 27 8.40 2.55 12.34
C GLU A 27 9.11 1.54 11.43
N SER A 28 8.57 0.33 11.29
CA SER A 28 9.12 -0.73 10.43
C SER A 28 9.11 -0.34 8.95
N ILE A 29 7.97 0.15 8.46
CA ILE A 29 7.83 0.61 7.06
C ILE A 29 8.78 1.78 6.82
N THR A 30 8.82 2.75 7.72
CA THR A 30 9.74 3.89 7.65
C THR A 30 11.18 3.43 7.52
N LYS A 31 11.66 2.55 8.41
CA LYS A 31 13.02 2.04 8.38
C LYS A 31 13.32 1.32 7.07
N GLY A 32 12.38 0.48 6.60
CA GLY A 32 12.51 -0.24 5.34
C GLY A 32 12.62 0.70 4.14
N VAL A 33 11.71 1.67 4.03
CA VAL A 33 11.64 2.64 2.92
C VAL A 33 12.87 3.55 2.88
N VAL A 34 13.32 4.05 4.04
CA VAL A 34 14.52 4.89 4.11
C VAL A 34 15.78 4.08 3.79
N LYS A 35 15.95 2.90 4.41
CA LYS A 35 17.14 2.06 4.22
C LYS A 35 17.28 1.51 2.79
N SER A 36 16.15 1.23 2.13
CA SER A 36 16.14 0.75 0.74
C SER A 36 16.34 1.87 -0.29
N GLY A 37 16.32 3.15 0.11
CA GLY A 37 16.41 4.28 -0.80
C GLY A 37 15.12 4.57 -1.59
N VAL A 38 14.03 3.85 -1.28
CA VAL A 38 12.72 4.01 -1.94
C VAL A 38 12.09 5.37 -1.66
N LEU A 39 12.34 5.97 -0.50
CA LEU A 39 11.94 7.35 -0.23
C LEU A 39 12.85 7.95 0.85
N PRO A 40 13.39 9.17 0.66
CA PRO A 40 14.19 9.82 1.70
C PRO A 40 13.31 10.20 2.90
N ALA A 41 13.89 10.17 4.10
CA ALA A 41 13.19 10.49 5.34
C ALA A 41 12.51 11.87 5.34
N SER A 42 13.08 12.85 4.61
CA SER A 42 12.52 14.19 4.44
C SER A 42 11.15 14.23 3.73
N ARG A 43 10.79 13.15 3.04
CA ARG A 43 9.50 12.97 2.36
C ARG A 43 8.52 12.10 3.16
N ILE A 44 8.92 11.65 4.35
CA ILE A 44 8.09 10.92 5.29
C ILE A 44 7.59 11.90 6.35
N GLN A 45 6.33 11.76 6.73
CA GLN A 45 5.69 12.54 7.77
C GLN A 45 4.86 11.63 8.68
N THR A 46 4.84 11.93 9.97
CA THR A 46 4.00 11.24 10.96
C THR A 46 3.51 12.23 12.00
N ALA A 47 2.57 11.85 12.85
CA ALA A 47 2.07 12.67 13.94
C ALA A 47 1.98 11.84 15.22
N HIS A 48 2.39 12.45 16.32
CA HIS A 48 2.28 11.83 17.63
C HIS A 48 2.32 12.88 18.74
N LEU A 49 1.56 12.63 19.80
CA LEU A 49 1.56 13.48 20.99
C LEU A 49 2.69 13.13 21.96
N GLU A 50 3.03 11.84 22.10
CA GLU A 50 4.06 11.38 23.03
C GLU A 50 5.48 11.72 22.56
N SER A 51 6.23 12.49 23.36
CA SER A 51 7.57 13.00 23.05
C SER A 51 8.60 11.90 22.74
N SER A 52 8.56 10.77 23.45
CA SER A 52 9.48 9.65 23.25
C SER A 52 9.39 9.07 21.83
N ARG A 53 8.17 8.94 21.32
CA ARG A 53 7.87 8.43 19.97
C ARG A 53 8.21 9.45 18.91
N ARG A 54 7.98 10.74 19.18
CA ARG A 54 8.42 11.81 18.26
C ARG A 54 9.92 11.75 18.05
N PHE A 55 10.69 11.69 19.14
CA PHE A 55 12.15 11.62 19.08
C PHE A 55 12.65 10.42 18.26
N ALA A 56 12.02 9.25 18.42
CA ALA A 56 12.38 8.06 17.66
C ALA A 56 12.20 8.22 16.14
N PHE A 57 11.24 9.00 15.67
CA PHE A 57 11.05 9.26 14.23
C PHE A 57 11.89 10.46 13.77
N GLU A 58 11.98 11.51 14.57
CA GLU A 58 12.82 12.68 14.31
C GLU A 58 14.31 12.29 14.19
N SER A 59 14.78 11.29 14.95
CA SER A 59 16.14 10.76 14.84
C SER A 59 16.44 10.13 13.48
N PHE A 60 15.43 9.75 12.71
CA PHE A 60 15.57 9.28 11.32
C PHE A 60 15.50 10.43 10.29
N GLY A 61 15.38 11.69 10.73
CA GLY A 61 15.22 12.85 9.84
C GLY A 61 13.79 13.05 9.33
N ILE A 62 12.81 12.48 10.02
CA ILE A 62 11.39 12.50 9.63
C ILE A 62 10.69 13.65 10.31
N LYS A 63 9.81 14.33 9.58
CA LYS A 63 9.00 15.40 10.17
C LYS A 63 7.85 14.82 10.98
N VAL A 64 7.79 15.14 12.27
CA VAL A 64 6.71 14.72 13.18
C VAL A 64 5.83 15.91 13.56
N PHE A 65 4.53 15.77 13.34
CA PHE A 65 3.52 16.78 13.67
C PHE A 65 2.82 16.46 15.01
N GLY A 66 2.10 17.45 15.56
CA GLY A 66 1.31 17.26 16.79
C GLY A 66 0.05 16.44 16.57
N ARG A 67 -0.61 16.64 15.43
CA ARG A 67 -1.90 16.03 15.11
C ARG A 67 -1.92 15.47 13.69
N ASN A 68 -2.70 14.41 13.48
CA ASN A 68 -2.77 13.74 12.18
C ASN A 68 -3.37 14.62 11.07
N VAL A 69 -4.21 15.61 11.45
CA VAL A 69 -4.78 16.61 10.53
C VAL A 69 -3.72 17.48 9.82
N GLU A 70 -2.51 17.55 10.37
CA GLU A 70 -1.40 18.28 9.77
C GLU A 70 -0.73 17.50 8.62
N ILE A 71 -1.03 16.19 8.51
CA ILE A 71 -0.52 15.28 7.46
C ILE A 71 -1.58 15.08 6.38
N TRP A 72 -2.82 14.83 6.81
CA TRP A 72 -3.97 14.63 5.94
C TRP A 72 -5.07 15.62 6.31
N LYS A 73 -5.50 16.45 5.35
CA LYS A 73 -6.64 17.35 5.52
C LYS A 73 -7.94 16.54 5.50
N ALA A 74 -8.27 15.92 6.62
CA ALA A 74 -9.50 15.16 6.84
C ALA A 74 -10.06 15.47 8.23
N ASP A 75 -11.37 15.31 8.40
CA ASP A 75 -12.00 15.44 9.72
C ASP A 75 -11.45 14.37 10.69
N GLU A 76 -11.22 14.74 11.95
CA GLU A 76 -10.69 13.84 13.00
C GLU A 76 -11.49 12.52 13.10
N LYS A 77 -12.82 12.60 12.94
CA LYS A 77 -13.75 11.45 12.95
C LYS A 77 -13.48 10.40 11.87
N LEU A 78 -12.71 10.74 10.83
CA LEU A 78 -12.40 9.84 9.72
C LEU A 78 -11.10 9.05 9.96
N PHE A 79 -10.30 9.38 10.97
CA PHE A 79 -8.96 8.79 11.11
C PHE A 79 -8.97 7.29 11.43
N ASP A 80 -10.01 6.76 12.08
CA ASP A 80 -10.16 5.30 12.24
C ASP A 80 -10.41 4.61 10.88
N ALA A 81 -11.21 5.23 10.02
CA ALA A 81 -11.46 4.73 8.66
C ALA A 81 -10.20 4.82 7.80
N ILE A 82 -9.49 5.96 7.87
CA ILE A 82 -8.22 6.15 7.18
C ILE A 82 -7.19 5.12 7.68
N THR A 83 -7.11 4.86 8.98
CA THR A 83 -6.19 3.86 9.54
C THR A 83 -6.51 2.45 9.01
N GLY A 84 -7.78 2.04 9.02
CA GLY A 84 -8.19 0.74 8.50
C GLY A 84 -7.95 0.57 6.98
N LEU A 85 -7.93 1.67 6.23
CA LEU A 85 -7.67 1.69 4.80
C LEU A 85 -6.19 1.84 4.45
N SER A 86 -5.57 2.98 4.78
CA SER A 86 -4.20 3.32 4.37
C SER A 86 -3.12 2.96 5.39
N GLY A 87 -3.48 2.90 6.67
CA GLY A 87 -2.58 2.40 7.72
C GLY A 87 -2.35 0.89 7.56
N SER A 88 -3.44 0.12 7.54
CA SER A 88 -3.40 -1.34 7.38
C SER A 88 -3.29 -1.80 5.91
N GLY A 89 -3.65 -0.94 4.95
CA GLY A 89 -3.64 -1.22 3.52
C GLY A 89 -2.36 -1.89 2.97
N PRO A 90 -1.15 -1.40 3.31
CA PRO A 90 0.09 -2.01 2.87
C PRO A 90 0.18 -3.51 3.19
N ALA A 91 -0.31 -3.96 4.35
CA ALA A 91 -0.31 -5.38 4.70
C ALA A 91 -1.21 -6.21 3.77
N TYR A 92 -2.37 -5.68 3.37
CA TYR A 92 -3.26 -6.34 2.42
C TYR A 92 -2.59 -6.48 1.05
N ILE A 93 -1.84 -5.45 0.64
CA ILE A 93 -1.13 -5.45 -0.64
C ILE A 93 0.09 -6.38 -0.61
N TYR A 94 0.80 -6.50 0.51
CA TYR A 94 1.86 -7.50 0.66
C TYR A 94 1.32 -8.92 0.47
N LEU A 95 0.17 -9.22 1.09
CA LEU A 95 -0.51 -10.51 0.91
C LEU A 95 -0.91 -10.74 -0.56
N ALA A 96 -1.41 -9.71 -1.23
CA ALA A 96 -1.76 -9.81 -2.65
C ALA A 96 -0.52 -10.05 -3.55
N ILE A 97 0.60 -9.38 -3.29
CA ILE A 97 1.85 -9.57 -4.03
C ILE A 97 2.37 -11.00 -3.84
N GLU A 98 2.36 -11.50 -2.61
CA GLU A 98 2.74 -12.87 -2.28
C GLU A 98 1.84 -13.89 -3.01
N ALA A 99 0.51 -13.72 -2.93
CA ALA A 99 -0.44 -14.60 -3.58
C ALA A 99 -0.33 -14.59 -5.12
N LEU A 100 -0.05 -13.43 -5.72
CA LEU A 100 0.21 -13.31 -7.16
C LEU A 100 1.51 -14.03 -7.54
N ALA A 101 2.57 -13.90 -6.74
CA ALA A 101 3.82 -14.60 -6.96
C ALA A 101 3.65 -16.12 -6.83
N ASP A 102 2.89 -16.59 -5.83
CA ASP A 102 2.52 -18.00 -5.66
C ASP A 102 1.71 -18.53 -6.84
N GLY A 103 0.73 -17.76 -7.32
CA GLY A 103 -0.02 -18.09 -8.53
C GLY A 103 0.88 -18.19 -9.77
N GLY A 104 1.86 -17.29 -9.89
CA GLY A 104 2.87 -17.35 -10.95
C GLY A 104 3.74 -18.61 -10.86
N VAL A 105 4.18 -19.01 -9.67
CA VAL A 105 4.92 -20.25 -9.44
C VAL A 105 4.07 -21.48 -9.75
N ALA A 106 2.81 -21.50 -9.32
CA ALA A 106 1.86 -22.56 -9.65
C ALA A 106 1.63 -22.69 -11.16
N ALA A 107 1.72 -21.58 -11.91
CA ALA A 107 1.68 -21.55 -13.37
C ALA A 107 3.04 -21.87 -14.04
N GLY A 108 4.09 -22.17 -13.26
CA GLY A 108 5.40 -22.62 -13.77
C GLY A 108 6.51 -21.57 -13.81
N LEU A 109 6.32 -20.38 -13.24
CA LEU A 109 7.36 -19.36 -13.18
C LEU A 109 8.40 -19.65 -12.08
N PRO A 110 9.68 -19.29 -12.28
CA PRO A 110 10.64 -19.21 -11.18
C PRO A 110 10.19 -18.20 -10.11
N ARG A 111 10.39 -18.54 -8.82
CA ARG A 111 9.98 -17.73 -7.67
C ARG A 111 10.42 -16.27 -7.76
N GLU A 112 11.71 -16.03 -8.03
CA GLU A 112 12.28 -14.67 -8.12
C GLU A 112 11.62 -13.84 -9.23
N LEU A 113 11.39 -14.46 -10.40
CA LEU A 113 10.72 -13.80 -11.51
C LEU A 113 9.26 -13.48 -11.17
N ALA A 114 8.53 -14.44 -10.57
CA ALA A 114 7.14 -14.27 -10.17
C ALA A 114 6.97 -13.12 -9.16
N LEU A 115 7.85 -13.05 -8.15
CA LEU A 115 7.82 -11.99 -7.14
C LEU A 115 8.12 -10.60 -7.73
N GLY A 116 9.13 -10.52 -8.61
CA GLY A 116 9.45 -9.28 -9.31
C GLY A 116 8.30 -8.79 -10.20
N LEU A 117 7.70 -9.68 -10.98
CA LEU A 117 6.54 -9.37 -11.83
C LEU A 117 5.32 -8.97 -11.02
N ALA A 118 5.01 -9.67 -9.93
CA ALA A 118 3.87 -9.35 -9.06
C ALA A 118 4.00 -7.95 -8.46
N SER A 119 5.17 -7.65 -7.88
CA SER A 119 5.46 -6.35 -7.28
C SER A 119 5.34 -5.20 -8.30
N GLN A 120 5.93 -5.37 -9.49
CA GLN A 120 5.88 -4.36 -10.55
C GLN A 120 4.48 -4.18 -11.14
N THR A 121 3.70 -5.27 -11.23
CA THR A 121 2.30 -5.23 -11.69
C THR A 121 1.45 -4.37 -10.76
N VAL A 122 1.58 -4.58 -9.45
CA VAL A 122 0.87 -3.77 -8.44
C VAL A 122 1.28 -2.30 -8.51
N LEU A 123 2.59 -2.02 -8.62
CA LEU A 123 3.10 -0.65 -8.75
C LEU A 123 2.55 0.06 -10.00
N GLY A 124 2.56 -0.63 -11.14
CA GLY A 124 2.05 -0.11 -12.41
C GLY A 124 0.55 0.19 -12.34
N ALA A 125 -0.25 -0.75 -11.85
CA ALA A 125 -1.69 -0.59 -11.69
C ALA A 125 -2.04 0.59 -10.75
N ALA A 126 -1.38 0.69 -9.59
CA ALA A 126 -1.57 1.80 -8.66
C ALA A 126 -1.18 3.15 -9.28
N SER A 127 -0.11 3.19 -10.07
CA SER A 127 0.34 4.39 -10.78
C SER A 127 -0.69 4.86 -11.82
N MET A 128 -1.32 3.92 -12.54
CA MET A 128 -2.37 4.23 -13.52
C MET A 128 -3.62 4.82 -12.86
N VAL A 129 -4.03 4.27 -11.71
CA VAL A 129 -5.17 4.82 -10.94
C VAL A 129 -4.85 6.23 -10.43
N SER A 130 -3.65 6.42 -9.86
CA SER A 130 -3.27 7.69 -9.22
C SER A 130 -3.07 8.83 -10.23
N LYS A 131 -2.50 8.54 -11.41
CA LYS A 131 -2.15 9.56 -12.43
C LYS A 131 -3.16 9.67 -13.57
N GLY A 132 -3.93 8.61 -13.83
CA GLY A 132 -4.70 8.48 -15.06
C GLY A 132 -6.05 9.20 -15.06
N GLY A 133 -6.56 9.64 -13.91
CA GLY A 133 -7.85 10.33 -13.78
C GLY A 133 -9.09 9.50 -14.16
N LYS A 134 -8.90 8.25 -14.62
CA LYS A 134 -9.96 7.31 -14.98
C LYS A 134 -10.49 6.59 -13.74
N HIS A 135 -11.78 6.30 -13.75
CA HIS A 135 -12.38 5.42 -12.76
C HIS A 135 -11.75 4.01 -12.85
N PRO A 136 -11.49 3.30 -11.71
CA PRO A 136 -10.89 1.96 -11.75
C PRO A 136 -11.69 0.94 -12.57
N GLY A 137 -13.02 1.05 -12.60
CA GLY A 137 -13.87 0.23 -13.46
C GLY A 137 -13.56 0.41 -14.95
N GLN A 138 -13.30 1.64 -15.39
CA GLN A 138 -12.91 1.90 -16.78
C GLN A 138 -11.52 1.32 -17.07
N LEU A 139 -10.56 1.44 -16.15
CA LEU A 139 -9.24 0.84 -16.30
C LEU A 139 -9.33 -0.70 -16.38
N LYS A 140 -10.27 -1.32 -15.66
CA LYS A 140 -10.58 -2.75 -15.73
C LYS A 140 -11.07 -3.13 -17.13
N ASP A 141 -11.99 -2.34 -17.69
CA ASP A 141 -12.56 -2.58 -19.01
C ASP A 141 -11.50 -2.39 -20.12
N ASP A 142 -10.66 -1.36 -19.99
CA ASP A 142 -9.59 -1.04 -20.95
C ASP A 142 -8.57 -2.20 -21.11
N VAL A 143 -8.40 -3.05 -20.10
CA VAL A 143 -7.45 -4.20 -20.11
C VAL A 143 -8.12 -5.55 -20.35
N ALA A 144 -9.45 -5.60 -20.44
CA ALA A 144 -10.22 -6.82 -20.60
C ALA A 144 -10.75 -6.96 -22.02
N SER A 145 -10.01 -7.70 -22.87
CA SER A 145 -10.50 -8.05 -24.20
C SER A 145 -11.60 -9.12 -24.14
N PRO A 146 -12.59 -9.10 -25.06
CA PRO A 146 -13.65 -10.13 -25.12
C PRO A 146 -13.07 -11.55 -25.20
N GLY A 147 -13.44 -12.42 -24.27
CA GLY A 147 -12.95 -13.80 -24.19
C GLY A 147 -11.45 -13.97 -23.86
N GLY A 148 -10.77 -12.88 -23.50
CA GLY A 148 -9.33 -12.88 -23.25
C GLY A 148 -8.91 -13.43 -21.88
N ILE A 149 -7.59 -13.50 -21.67
CA ILE A 149 -6.98 -14.00 -20.42
C ILE A 149 -7.39 -13.17 -19.19
N THR A 150 -7.48 -11.85 -19.33
CA THR A 150 -7.77 -10.94 -18.22
C THR A 150 -9.18 -11.11 -17.69
N ILE A 151 -10.17 -11.25 -18.58
CA ILE A 151 -11.57 -11.41 -18.17
C ILE A 151 -11.82 -12.79 -17.53
N ALA A 152 -11.09 -13.83 -17.95
CA ALA A 152 -11.11 -15.12 -17.28
C ALA A 152 -10.57 -15.01 -15.83
N GLY A 153 -9.48 -14.28 -15.63
CA GLY A 153 -8.95 -14.00 -14.28
C GLY A 153 -9.93 -13.19 -13.42
N PHE A 154 -10.54 -12.14 -13.97
CA PHE A 154 -11.56 -11.37 -13.26
C PHE A 154 -12.74 -12.23 -12.84
N HIS A 155 -13.21 -13.14 -13.69
CA HIS A 155 -14.31 -14.02 -13.36
C HIS A 155 -14.00 -14.89 -12.12
N GLU A 156 -12.79 -15.44 -11.99
CA GLU A 156 -12.40 -16.22 -10.80
C GLU A 156 -12.30 -15.34 -9.55
N LEU A 157 -11.80 -14.10 -9.66
CA LEU A 157 -11.76 -13.14 -8.55
C LEU A 157 -13.17 -12.77 -8.07
N GLU A 158 -14.11 -12.58 -8.98
CA GLU A 158 -15.51 -12.27 -8.66
C GLU A 158 -16.21 -13.48 -8.00
N LYS A 159 -15.98 -14.71 -8.50
CA LYS A 159 -16.49 -15.93 -7.84
C LYS A 159 -15.99 -16.07 -6.40
N GLY A 160 -14.73 -15.69 -6.16
CA GLY A 160 -14.13 -15.67 -4.83
C GLY A 160 -14.59 -14.52 -3.94
N GLY A 161 -15.39 -13.58 -4.45
CA GLY A 161 -15.85 -12.42 -3.70
C GLY A 161 -14.73 -11.43 -3.35
N PHE A 162 -13.72 -11.29 -4.21
CA PHE A 162 -12.52 -10.49 -3.96
C PHE A 162 -12.81 -9.08 -3.44
N GLY A 163 -13.72 -8.34 -4.10
CA GLY A 163 -14.11 -7.00 -3.67
C GLY A 163 -14.70 -6.97 -2.27
N GLY A 164 -15.56 -7.95 -1.94
CA GLY A 164 -16.17 -8.08 -0.61
C GLY A 164 -15.13 -8.40 0.47
N ILE A 165 -14.16 -9.25 0.19
CA ILE A 165 -13.08 -9.60 1.12
C ILE A 165 -12.27 -8.35 1.51
N LEU A 166 -11.88 -7.54 0.52
CA LEU A 166 -11.13 -6.30 0.76
C LEU A 166 -11.95 -5.26 1.55
N MET A 167 -13.23 -5.10 1.21
CA MET A 167 -14.14 -4.21 1.96
C MET A 167 -14.25 -4.66 3.43
N ASN A 168 -14.41 -5.96 3.66
CA ASN A 168 -14.49 -6.53 5.00
C ASN A 168 -13.20 -6.30 5.81
N ALA A 169 -12.03 -6.44 5.18
CA ALA A 169 -10.74 -6.18 5.83
C ALA A 169 -10.65 -4.73 6.33
N VAL A 170 -10.99 -3.76 5.47
CA VAL A 170 -10.99 -2.33 5.82
C VAL A 170 -11.97 -2.06 6.97
N VAL A 171 -13.21 -2.52 6.86
CA VAL A 171 -14.24 -2.30 7.88
C VAL A 171 -13.85 -2.93 9.22
N ALA A 172 -13.29 -4.14 9.22
CA ALA A 172 -12.83 -4.81 10.43
C ALA A 172 -11.66 -4.05 11.08
N ALA A 173 -10.68 -3.61 10.30
CA ALA A 173 -9.55 -2.83 10.81
C ALA A 173 -10.00 -1.47 11.36
N THR A 174 -10.92 -0.78 10.69
CA THR A 174 -11.54 0.47 11.17
C THR A 174 -12.25 0.26 12.50
N LYS A 175 -13.04 -0.80 12.64
CA LYS A 175 -13.73 -1.12 13.92
C LYS A 175 -12.76 -1.41 15.06
N ARG A 176 -11.59 -1.96 14.74
CA ARG A 176 -10.54 -2.30 15.70
C ARG A 176 -9.68 -1.09 16.11
N SER A 177 -9.57 -0.07 15.26
CA SER A 177 -8.72 1.11 15.45
C SER A 177 -8.90 1.84 16.80
N PRO A 178 -10.15 2.12 17.28
CA PRO A 178 -10.35 2.84 18.54
C PRO A 178 -9.76 2.15 19.78
N GLU A 179 -9.58 0.83 19.75
CA GLU A 179 -9.01 0.07 20.87
C GLU A 179 -7.52 0.37 21.09
N PHE A 180 -6.85 0.92 20.07
CA PHE A 180 -5.43 1.28 20.11
C PHE A 180 -5.18 2.79 20.11
N SER A 181 -6.16 3.61 19.72
CA SER A 181 -6.04 5.08 19.70
C SER A 181 -6.17 5.75 21.08
N LYS A 182 -6.59 5.02 22.13
CA LYS A 182 -6.79 5.55 23.50
C LYS A 182 -5.65 5.23 24.47
N ARG A 183 -4.49 4.78 23.99
CA ARG A 183 -3.32 4.44 24.83
C ARG A 183 -2.22 5.47 24.68
#